data_AF-A0AA35L9I6-F1
#
_entry.id   AF-A0AA35L9I6-F1
#
_cell.length_a   1.000
_cell.length_b   1.000
_cell.length_c   1.000
_cell.angle_alpha   90.00
_cell.angle_beta   90.00
_cell.angle_gamma   90.00
#
_symmetry.space_group_name_H-M   'P 1'
#
loop_
_entity.id
_entity.type
_entity.pdbx_description
1 polymer ?
#
loop_
_entity_poly.entity_id
_entity_poly.type
_entity_poly.pdbx_seq_one_letter_code
_entity_poly.pdbx_strand_id
1 'polypeptide(L)'
;MDDDTALNGIRLFCTRGGRGDKHEAHTVESQSGPWGQWSPPSWCPEGTYLTRFSLRVEQTRRGLHDDMGATNARFACSGGAHLEGRGLSWGEYGEWSPPCRKGLCGIQTKQDPVRGALRDDTALNDVRFFCCGR
;
A
#
# COMPACT_ATOMS: atom_id res chain seq x y z
N MET A 1 3.48 18.89 -12.75
CA MET A 1 2.06 18.56 -12.91
C MET A 1 1.88 17.28 -12.15
N ASP A 2 1.80 17.42 -10.83
CA ASP A 2 1.53 16.33 -9.91
C ASP A 2 0.02 16.23 -9.80
N ASP A 3 -0.52 15.06 -10.10
CA ASP A 3 -1.91 14.76 -9.82
C ASP A 3 -1.98 14.48 -8.32
N ASP A 4 -2.50 15.45 -7.56
CA ASP A 4 -2.70 15.40 -6.11
C ASP A 4 -3.89 14.48 -5.75
N THR A 5 -4.00 13.32 -6.40
CA THR A 5 -5.00 12.31 -6.08
C THR A 5 -4.44 11.38 -5.00
N ALA A 6 -5.31 11.01 -4.05
CA ALA A 6 -4.99 10.08 -2.97
C ALA A 6 -4.49 8.73 -3.51
N LEU A 7 -4.04 7.83 -2.63
CA LEU A 7 -3.54 6.53 -3.07
C LEU A 7 -4.66 5.72 -3.73
N ASN A 8 -4.50 5.37 -5.02
CA ASN A 8 -5.53 4.64 -5.78
C ASN A 8 -5.33 3.13 -5.80
N GLY A 9 -4.18 2.62 -5.37
CA GLY A 9 -3.90 1.20 -5.38
C GLY A 9 -2.55 0.85 -4.76
N ILE A 10 -2.43 -0.40 -4.32
CA ILE A 10 -1.18 -0.99 -3.83
C ILE A 10 -0.99 -2.34 -4.50
N ARG A 11 0.22 -2.57 -5.01
CA ARG A 11 0.63 -3.81 -5.67
C ARG A 11 1.83 -4.41 -4.95
N LEU A 12 1.73 -5.68 -4.61
CA LEU A 12 2.84 -6.45 -4.03
C LEU A 12 3.57 -7.22 -5.13
N PHE A 13 4.87 -7.41 -4.92
CA PHE A 13 5.72 -8.27 -5.72
C PHE A 13 6.28 -9.35 -4.81
N CYS A 14 5.78 -10.57 -4.95
CA CYS A 14 6.10 -11.70 -4.09
C CYS A 14 7.05 -12.66 -4.82
N THR A 15 8.17 -12.98 -4.21
CA THR A 15 9.07 -14.04 -4.69
C THR A 15 8.87 -15.33 -3.90
N ARG A 16 9.09 -16.48 -4.54
CA ARG A 16 9.07 -17.77 -3.84
C ARG A 16 10.27 -17.82 -2.89
N GLY A 17 10.04 -18.21 -1.63
CA GLY A 17 11.02 -18.03 -0.55
C GLY A 17 12.41 -18.62 -0.83
N GLY A 18 13.45 -17.81 -0.58
CA GLY A 18 14.87 -18.16 -0.70
C GLY A 18 15.54 -17.46 -1.89
N ARG A 19 16.42 -16.47 -1.61
CA ARG A 19 17.17 -15.64 -2.60
C ARG A 19 16.40 -15.34 -3.90
N GLY A 20 15.08 -15.19 -3.81
CA GLY A 20 14.21 -15.23 -4.97
C GLY A 20 14.57 -14.07 -5.88
N ASP A 21 14.92 -14.40 -7.13
CA ASP A 21 15.25 -13.39 -8.12
C ASP A 21 14.02 -12.48 -8.30
N LYS A 22 14.26 -11.16 -8.30
CA LYS A 22 13.22 -10.16 -8.58
C LYS A 22 12.60 -10.39 -9.97
N HIS A 23 13.35 -11.01 -10.88
CA HIS A 23 12.90 -11.41 -12.21
C HIS A 23 11.79 -12.49 -12.19
N GLU A 24 11.64 -13.24 -11.10
CA GLU A 24 10.61 -14.27 -10.93
C GLU A 24 9.45 -13.85 -10.02
N ALA A 25 9.37 -12.56 -9.68
CA ALA A 25 8.36 -12.08 -8.75
C ALA A 25 6.95 -12.15 -9.35
N HIS A 26 6.03 -12.73 -8.58
CA HIS A 26 4.60 -12.73 -8.88
C HIS A 26 3.96 -11.45 -8.36
N THR A 27 3.17 -10.81 -9.22
CA THR A 27 2.37 -9.65 -8.83
C THR A 27 1.12 -10.09 -8.08
N VAL A 28 0.87 -9.47 -6.92
CA VAL A 28 -0.33 -9.67 -6.12
C VAL A 28 -1.00 -8.31 -5.88
N GLU A 29 -2.23 -8.18 -6.32
CA GLU A 29 -3.04 -6.97 -6.15
C GLU A 29 -4.49 -7.34 -5.80
N SER A 30 -5.19 -6.38 -5.21
CA SER A 30 -6.64 -6.42 -4.97
C SER A 30 -7.30 -5.41 -5.92
N GLN A 31 -8.50 -4.93 -5.63
CA GLN A 31 -9.09 -3.80 -6.33
C GLN A 31 -8.14 -2.58 -6.31
N SER A 32 -7.89 -2.01 -7.48
CA SER A 32 -7.18 -0.75 -7.68
C SER A 32 -8.06 0.21 -8.50
N GLY A 33 -7.93 1.51 -8.26
CA GLY A 33 -8.63 2.54 -9.02
C GLY A 33 -8.16 2.59 -10.48
N PRO A 34 -9.00 3.11 -11.39
CA PRO A 34 -8.66 3.23 -12.81
C PRO A 34 -7.70 4.40 -13.10
N TRP A 35 -7.46 5.27 -12.12
CA TRP A 35 -6.71 6.52 -12.27
C TRP A 35 -5.32 6.44 -11.62
N GLY A 36 -4.40 7.27 -12.12
CA GLY A 36 -3.00 7.30 -11.69
C GLY A 36 -2.09 6.34 -12.47
N GLN A 37 -0.79 6.38 -12.15
CA GLN A 37 0.21 5.50 -12.73
C GLN A 37 0.93 4.71 -11.62
N TRP A 38 1.18 3.43 -11.87
CA TRP A 38 1.98 2.63 -10.95
C TRP A 38 3.41 3.16 -10.88
N SER A 39 3.87 3.46 -9.67
CA SER A 39 5.29 3.74 -9.44
C SER A 39 6.15 2.50 -9.73
N PRO A 40 7.44 2.67 -10.08
CA PRO A 40 8.38 1.56 -10.10
C PRO A 40 8.40 0.81 -8.75
N PRO A 41 8.58 -0.52 -8.75
CA PRO A 41 8.58 -1.29 -7.52
C PRO A 41 9.77 -0.95 -6.63
N SER A 42 9.49 -0.75 -5.34
CA SER A 42 10.49 -0.66 -4.28
C SER A 42 10.69 -2.03 -3.65
N TRP A 43 11.95 -2.42 -3.46
CA TRP A 43 12.29 -3.74 -2.93
C TRP A 43 12.99 -3.61 -1.59
N CYS A 44 12.70 -4.56 -0.70
CA CYS A 44 13.53 -4.75 0.48
C CYS A 44 14.98 -5.10 0.08
N PRO A 45 15.97 -4.85 0.95
CA PRO A 45 17.34 -5.32 0.76
C PRO A 45 17.40 -6.82 0.43
N GLU A 46 18.43 -7.23 -0.30
CA GLU A 46 18.57 -8.61 -0.75
C GLU A 46 18.41 -9.62 0.41
N GLY A 47 17.64 -10.69 0.16
CA GLY A 47 17.36 -11.73 1.15
C GLY A 47 16.35 -11.34 2.24
N THR A 48 15.79 -10.13 2.21
CA THR A 48 14.77 -9.67 3.17
C THR A 48 13.41 -9.47 2.50
N TYR A 49 12.36 -9.37 3.30
CA TYR A 49 10.97 -9.32 2.82
C TYR A 49 10.11 -8.40 3.69
N LEU A 50 8.98 -7.93 3.15
CA LEU A 50 8.03 -7.07 3.86
C LEU A 50 7.40 -7.82 5.04
N THR A 51 7.37 -7.21 6.21
CA THR A 51 6.87 -7.81 7.46
C THR A 51 5.75 -7.01 8.10
N ARG A 52 5.76 -5.68 7.95
CA ARG A 52 4.79 -4.76 8.57
C ARG A 52 4.47 -3.64 7.59
N PHE A 53 3.34 -3.00 7.80
CA PHE A 53 2.95 -1.80 7.08
C PHE A 53 2.38 -0.74 8.02
N SER A 54 2.33 0.50 7.55
CA SER A 54 1.69 1.64 8.20
C SER A 54 1.15 2.54 7.09
N LEU A 55 -0.12 2.89 7.16
CA LEU A 55 -0.76 3.81 6.22
C LEU A 55 -0.59 5.25 6.69
N ARG A 56 -0.38 6.14 5.73
CA ARG A 56 -0.53 7.59 5.92
C ARG A 56 -1.93 7.96 5.51
N VAL A 57 -2.63 8.66 6.40
CA VAL A 57 -4.03 9.06 6.21
C VAL A 57 -4.14 10.55 6.40
N GLU A 58 -4.97 11.19 5.58
CA GLU A 58 -5.35 12.58 5.81
C GLU A 58 -6.23 12.65 7.06
N GLN A 59 -5.82 13.44 8.06
CA GLN A 59 -6.69 13.79 9.17
C GLN A 59 -7.53 14.99 8.72
N THR A 60 -8.83 14.78 8.51
CA THR A 60 -9.75 15.89 8.27
C THR A 60 -9.68 16.86 9.45
N ARG A 61 -9.26 18.10 9.18
CA ARG A 61 -9.23 19.18 10.18
C ARG A 61 -10.65 19.41 10.71
N ARG A 62 -10.85 19.15 11.99
CA ARG A 62 -11.97 19.62 12.84
C ARG A 62 -13.35 19.67 12.16
N GLY A 63 -14.09 18.56 12.20
CA GLY A 63 -15.57 18.60 12.23
C GLY A 63 -16.33 18.09 11.00
N LEU A 64 -15.65 17.63 9.95
CA LEU A 64 -16.26 16.87 8.84
C LEU A 64 -15.61 15.48 8.84
N HIS A 65 -16.41 14.43 8.98
CA HIS A 65 -16.01 13.12 9.52
C HIS A 65 -15.87 12.03 8.43
N ASP A 66 -15.80 12.41 7.16
CA ASP A 66 -16.16 11.50 6.07
C ASP A 66 -15.11 11.31 4.96
N ASP A 67 -14.10 12.19 4.81
CA ASP A 67 -13.11 12.09 3.72
C ASP A 67 -11.70 11.76 4.26
N MET A 68 -11.53 10.61 4.92
CA MET A 68 -10.20 10.12 5.36
C MET A 68 -9.68 9.04 4.41
N GLY A 69 -9.13 9.47 3.28
CA GLY A 69 -8.44 8.58 2.33
C GLY A 69 -6.98 8.31 2.73
N ALA A 70 -6.45 7.15 2.34
CA ALA A 70 -5.02 6.86 2.45
C ALA A 70 -4.25 7.68 1.42
N THR A 71 -3.24 8.43 1.87
CA THR A 71 -2.42 9.29 1.01
C THR A 71 -1.10 8.63 0.64
N ASN A 72 -0.59 7.73 1.50
CA ASN A 72 0.63 6.98 1.26
C ASN A 72 0.68 5.70 2.12
N ALA A 73 1.68 4.85 1.89
CA ALA A 73 1.94 3.66 2.68
C ALA A 73 3.45 3.48 2.87
N ARG A 74 3.84 2.97 4.03
CA ARG A 74 5.22 2.54 4.31
C ARG A 74 5.25 1.11 4.81
N PHE A 75 6.37 0.45 4.60
CA PHE A 75 6.58 -0.95 4.92
C PHE A 75 7.90 -1.17 5.66
N ALA A 76 7.91 -2.13 6.57
CA ALA A 76 9.13 -2.56 7.24
C ALA A 76 9.60 -3.91 6.69
N CYS A 77 10.89 -4.00 6.38
CA CYS A 77 11.55 -5.22 5.94
C CYS A 77 12.05 -6.04 7.15
N SER A 78 12.17 -7.36 6.98
CA SER A 78 12.70 -8.26 8.01
C SER A 78 14.12 -7.92 8.47
N GLY A 79 14.92 -7.24 7.63
CA GLY A 79 16.26 -6.73 7.97
C GLY A 79 16.29 -5.35 8.61
N GLY A 80 15.14 -4.77 9.00
CA GLY A 80 15.05 -3.47 9.68
C GLY A 80 15.00 -2.25 8.76
N ALA A 81 15.24 -2.41 7.45
CA ALA A 81 15.04 -1.33 6.48
C ALA A 81 13.55 -0.97 6.34
N HIS A 82 13.25 0.30 6.07
CA HIS A 82 11.89 0.77 5.78
C HIS A 82 11.79 1.23 4.32
N LEU A 83 10.66 0.92 3.70
CA LEU A 83 10.31 1.39 2.36
C LEU A 83 9.14 2.36 2.50
N GLU A 84 9.27 3.55 1.92
CA GLU A 84 8.17 4.51 1.82
C GLU A 84 7.64 4.52 0.38
N GLY A 85 6.32 4.51 0.25
CA GLY A 85 5.64 4.63 -1.03
C GLY A 85 5.83 6.02 -1.64
N ARG A 86 5.60 6.11 -2.95
CA ARG A 86 5.66 7.37 -3.69
C ARG A 86 4.29 8.05 -3.76
N GLY A 87 3.46 7.85 -2.74
CA GLY A 87 2.21 8.59 -2.57
C GLY A 87 2.47 10.02 -2.08
N LEU A 88 1.41 10.69 -1.67
CA LEU A 88 1.47 12.09 -1.23
C LEU A 88 2.19 12.23 0.13
N SER A 89 2.74 13.40 0.40
CA SER A 89 3.58 13.68 1.58
C SER A 89 2.83 14.28 2.78
N TRP A 90 1.55 14.59 2.61
CA TRP A 90 0.61 15.11 3.61
C TRP A 90 -0.19 14.03 4.36
N GLY A 91 -0.67 14.37 5.55
CA GLY A 91 -1.29 13.44 6.48
C GLY A 91 -0.27 12.79 7.43
N GLU A 92 -0.76 11.93 8.32
CA GLU A 92 0.05 11.30 9.36
C GLU A 92 0.05 9.78 9.21
N TYR A 93 1.21 9.16 9.47
CA TYR A 93 1.31 7.71 9.55
C TYR A 93 0.65 7.21 10.82
N GLY A 94 -0.28 6.27 10.66
CA GLY A 94 -0.83 5.52 11.79
C GLY A 94 0.19 4.55 12.40
N GLU A 95 -0.26 3.81 13.41
CA GLU A 95 0.54 2.77 14.04
C GLU A 95 0.98 1.69 13.03
N TRP A 96 2.12 1.07 13.32
CA TRP A 96 2.59 -0.07 12.55
C TRP A 96 1.74 -1.30 12.83
N SER A 97 1.38 -2.03 11.77
CA SER A 97 0.70 -3.32 11.90
C SER A 97 1.52 -4.33 12.74
N PRO A 98 0.89 -5.37 13.30
CA PRO A 98 1.60 -6.53 13.82
C PRO A 98 2.51 -7.16 12.74
N PRO A 99 3.68 -7.70 13.12
CA PRO A 99 4.62 -8.29 12.17
C PRO A 99 4.20 -9.66 11.64
N CYS A 100 4.31 -9.84 10.33
CA CYS A 100 4.28 -11.14 9.67
C CYS A 100 5.65 -11.80 9.71
N ARG A 101 5.74 -12.98 10.35
CA ARG A 101 7.01 -13.73 10.50
C ARG A 101 7.58 -14.29 9.19
N LYS A 102 6.71 -14.61 8.22
CA LYS A 102 7.09 -15.19 6.91
C LYS A 102 6.82 -14.24 5.74
N GLY A 103 6.59 -12.98 6.05
CA GLY A 103 6.30 -11.93 5.08
C GLY A 103 4.83 -11.78 4.70
N LEU A 104 4.56 -10.73 3.92
CA LEU A 104 3.26 -10.43 3.32
C LEU A 104 3.14 -11.16 1.97
N CYS A 105 2.02 -11.84 1.72
CA CYS A 105 1.74 -12.51 0.42
C CYS A 105 0.32 -12.37 -0.09
N GLY A 106 -0.50 -11.58 0.60
CA GLY A 106 -1.82 -11.23 0.11
C GLY A 106 -2.16 -9.80 0.49
N ILE A 107 -3.08 -9.23 -0.27
CA ILE A 107 -3.62 -7.90 -0.05
C ILE A 107 -5.12 -7.91 -0.30
N GLN A 108 -5.86 -7.15 0.49
CA GLN A 108 -7.25 -6.79 0.27
C GLN A 108 -7.38 -5.29 0.53
N THR A 109 -7.79 -4.56 -0.50
CA THR A 109 -8.02 -3.11 -0.46
C THR A 109 -9.50 -2.82 -0.22
N LYS A 110 -9.78 -1.71 0.47
CA LYS A 110 -11.12 -1.13 0.58
C LYS A 110 -11.11 0.18 -0.20
N GLN A 111 -11.93 0.26 -1.24
CA GLN A 111 -12.06 1.42 -2.10
C GLN A 111 -13.51 1.86 -2.16
N ASP A 112 -13.74 3.17 -2.33
CA ASP A 112 -15.08 3.64 -2.63
C ASP A 112 -15.49 3.26 -4.05
N PRO A 113 -16.73 2.79 -4.26
CA PRO A 113 -17.22 2.46 -5.58
C PRO A 113 -17.38 3.74 -6.42
N VAL A 114 -16.99 3.68 -7.70
CA VAL A 114 -17.25 4.74 -8.67
C VAL A 114 -18.75 5.05 -8.70
N ARG A 115 -19.18 6.19 -8.14
CA ARG A 115 -20.58 6.65 -8.16
C ARG A 115 -20.78 7.65 -9.29
N GLY A 116 -20.98 7.13 -10.51
CA GLY A 116 -21.37 7.92 -11.69
C GLY A 116 -20.22 8.19 -12.67
N ALA A 117 -20.57 8.64 -13.88
CA ALA A 117 -19.66 8.74 -15.02
C ALA A 117 -18.75 9.99 -15.04
N LEU A 118 -18.84 10.87 -14.04
CA LEU A 118 -18.25 12.23 -14.10
C LEU A 118 -17.45 12.63 -12.84
N ARG A 119 -17.15 11.71 -11.93
CA ARG A 119 -16.48 12.06 -10.67
C ARG A 119 -15.39 11.07 -10.29
N ASP A 120 -14.22 11.60 -9.94
CA ASP A 120 -13.09 10.86 -9.40
C ASP A 120 -13.39 10.48 -7.93
N ASP A 121 -14.33 9.56 -7.74
CA ASP A 121 -14.77 9.11 -6.42
C ASP A 121 -14.00 7.87 -5.93
N THR A 122 -12.82 7.55 -6.51
CA THR A 122 -12.13 6.30 -6.20
C THR A 122 -10.85 6.54 -5.40
N ALA A 123 -10.97 6.59 -4.07
CA ALA A 123 -9.81 6.63 -3.18
C ALA A 123 -9.64 5.30 -2.41
N LEU A 124 -8.40 4.90 -2.12
CA LEU A 124 -8.14 3.80 -1.18
C LEU A 124 -8.40 4.30 0.24
N ASN A 125 -9.37 3.71 0.92
CA ASN A 125 -9.73 4.06 2.28
C ASN A 125 -8.99 3.22 3.32
N ASP A 126 -8.78 1.94 3.03
CA ASP A 126 -8.11 1.02 3.95
C ASP A 126 -7.46 -0.16 3.21
N VAL A 127 -6.54 -0.85 3.87
CA VAL A 127 -5.88 -2.05 3.37
C VAL A 127 -5.65 -3.08 4.46
N ARG A 128 -5.91 -4.33 4.10
CA ARG A 128 -5.51 -5.50 4.89
C ARG A 128 -4.45 -6.29 4.12
N PHE A 129 -3.34 -6.57 4.78
CA PHE A 129 -2.34 -7.51 4.28
C PHE A 129 -2.47 -8.86 4.95
N PHE A 130 -2.19 -9.92 4.20
CA PHE A 130 -2.20 -11.29 4.69
C PHE A 130 -0.77 -11.80 4.87
N CYS A 131 -0.49 -12.31 6.07
CA CYS A 131 0.76 -12.99 6.37
C CYS A 131 0.78 -14.39 5.73
N CYS A 132 1.95 -14.83 5.27
CA CYS A 132 2.08 -16.19 4.75
C CYS A 132 1.95 -17.25 5.84
N GLY A 133 0.98 -18.15 5.66
CA GLY A 133 0.70 -19.28 6.54
C GLY A 133 1.19 -20.58 5.92
N ARG A 134 2.44 -20.94 6.24
CA ARG A 134 3.17 -22.15 5.80
C ARG A 134 3.25 -22.42 4.30
#